data_AF-A0A1U7NJI4-F1
#
_entry.id   AF-A0A1U7NJI4-F1
#
_cell.length_a   1.000
_cell.length_b   1.000
_cell.length_c   1.000
_cell.angle_alpha   90.00
_cell.angle_beta   90.00
_cell.angle_gamma   90.00
#
_symmetry.space_group_name_H-M   'P 1'
#
loop_
_entity.id
_entity.type
_entity.pdbx_description
1 polymer ?
#
loop_
_entity_poly.entity_id
_entity_poly.type
_entity_poly.pdbx_seq_one_letter_code
_entity_poly.pdbx_strand_id
1 'polypeptide(L)'
;QLAKIEGLLMNRPSEKFELIYEIAQDPENTFSIKQLCELNHVSRSGYYSWIHSLEAKAAKEAQDRADFDLILQAFLEHGRKKGARQIYMVLQHMEPPVTFNLKKIRRLCRKYGLECPIRKANPYRRMAKAMRTDSVSDNLVERRFEEFGPRKILLTDITYIPYDGKFAYLSTIMDA
;
A
#
# COMPACT_ATOMS: atom_id res chain seq x y z
N GLN A 1 15.48 -29.48 29.80
CA GLN A 1 15.57 -28.65 28.57
C GLN A 1 14.79 -29.25 27.38
N LEU A 2 14.35 -30.51 27.42
CA LEU A 2 13.57 -31.15 26.33
C LEU A 2 12.06 -30.84 26.36
N ALA A 3 11.46 -30.58 27.53
CA ALA A 3 10.03 -30.28 27.67
C ALA A 3 9.59 -28.89 27.13
N LYS A 4 10.54 -28.04 26.70
CA LYS A 4 10.24 -26.72 26.12
C LYS A 4 10.13 -26.75 24.59
N ILE A 5 10.55 -27.85 23.96
CA ILE A 5 10.50 -28.05 22.49
C ILE A 5 9.17 -28.69 22.08
N GLU A 6 8.59 -29.56 22.92
CA GLU A 6 7.22 -30.08 22.73
C GLU A 6 6.14 -29.00 22.86
N GLY A 7 6.44 -27.83 23.44
CA GLY A 7 5.49 -26.71 23.56
C GLY A 7 5.33 -25.85 22.30
N LEU A 8 6.12 -26.10 21.25
CA LEU A 8 5.97 -25.45 19.94
C LEU A 8 5.00 -26.25 19.04
N LEU A 9 4.08 -27.01 19.64
CA LEU A 9 3.06 -27.78 18.96
C LEU A 9 2.02 -26.84 18.34
N MET A 10 2.08 -26.70 17.02
CA MET A 10 0.99 -26.39 16.09
C MET A 10 -0.35 -26.04 16.75
N ASN A 11 -0.53 -24.76 17.12
CA ASN A 11 -1.74 -24.28 17.77
C ASN A 11 -2.92 -24.16 16.79
N ARG A 12 -2.65 -24.11 15.48
CA ARG A 12 -3.71 -23.96 14.48
C ARG A 12 -4.18 -25.34 14.01
N PRO A 13 -5.50 -25.62 14.03
CA PRO A 13 -6.03 -26.87 13.51
C PRO A 13 -5.60 -27.19 12.08
N SER A 14 -5.36 -26.17 11.24
CA SER A 14 -4.88 -26.34 9.88
C SER A 14 -3.49 -26.95 9.76
N GLU A 15 -2.57 -26.62 10.68
CA GLU A 15 -1.20 -27.17 10.69
C GLU A 15 -1.23 -28.64 11.10
N LYS A 16 -2.08 -28.98 12.08
CA LYS A 16 -2.32 -30.37 12.49
C LYS A 16 -2.90 -31.22 11.35
N PHE A 17 -3.83 -30.67 10.57
CA PHE A 17 -4.40 -31.39 9.42
C PHE A 17 -3.37 -31.59 8.30
N GLU A 18 -2.48 -30.62 8.09
CA GLU A 18 -1.37 -30.72 7.13
C GLU A 18 -0.40 -31.84 7.51
N LEU A 19 0.00 -31.92 8.79
CA LEU A 19 0.83 -33.01 9.29
C LEU A 19 0.15 -34.38 9.14
N ILE A 20 -1.14 -34.49 9.46
CA ILE A 20 -1.90 -35.74 9.28
C ILE A 20 -1.94 -36.14 7.80
N TYR A 21 -2.08 -35.16 6.90
CA TYR A 21 -2.11 -35.40 5.47
C TYR A 21 -0.75 -35.89 4.95
N GLU A 22 0.35 -35.28 5.37
CA GLU A 22 1.72 -35.70 5.02
C GLU A 22 2.00 -37.13 5.51
N ILE A 23 1.72 -37.43 6.78
CA ILE A 23 1.92 -38.78 7.36
C ILE A 23 1.02 -39.81 6.66
N ALA A 24 -0.21 -39.43 6.28
CA ALA A 24 -1.12 -40.34 5.58
C ALA A 24 -0.67 -40.66 4.15
N GLN A 25 0.22 -39.86 3.54
CA GLN A 25 0.79 -40.11 2.22
C GLN A 25 2.11 -40.90 2.27
N ASP A 26 2.71 -41.06 3.45
CA ASP A 26 3.94 -41.83 3.63
C ASP A 26 3.69 -43.34 3.38
N PRO A 27 4.41 -43.99 2.45
CA PRO A 27 4.25 -45.43 2.17
C PRO A 27 4.50 -46.35 3.38
N GLU A 28 5.31 -45.91 4.34
CA GLU A 28 5.65 -46.68 5.55
C GLU A 28 4.61 -46.49 6.66
N ASN A 29 3.61 -45.63 6.47
CA ASN A 29 2.64 -45.33 7.51
C ASN A 29 1.69 -46.51 7.76
N THR A 30 1.67 -46.98 9.00
CA THR A 30 0.77 -48.05 9.47
C THR A 30 -0.49 -47.52 10.17
N PHE A 31 -0.58 -46.22 10.43
CA PHE A 31 -1.67 -45.61 11.20
C PHE A 31 -2.85 -45.20 10.31
N SER A 32 -4.06 -45.53 10.76
CA SER A 32 -5.30 -45.04 10.14
C SER A 32 -5.52 -43.55 10.41
N ILE A 33 -6.25 -42.88 9.51
CA ILE A 33 -6.63 -41.45 9.66
C ILE A 33 -7.35 -41.21 11.00
N LYS A 34 -8.11 -42.20 11.51
CA LYS A 34 -8.77 -42.12 12.82
C LYS A 34 -7.74 -42.01 13.95
N GLN A 35 -6.72 -42.88 13.95
CA GLN A 35 -5.65 -42.87 14.96
C GLN A 35 -4.84 -41.58 14.89
N LEU A 36 -4.51 -41.11 13.69
CA LEU A 36 -3.78 -39.84 13.49
C LEU A 36 -4.59 -38.63 13.99
N CYS A 37 -5.91 -38.61 13.76
CA CYS A 37 -6.79 -37.56 14.28
C CYS A 37 -6.91 -37.60 15.82
N GLU A 38 -7.01 -38.80 16.41
CA GLU A 38 -7.06 -39.00 17.86
C GLU A 38 -5.77 -38.56 18.54
N LEU A 39 -4.61 -38.92 17.96
CA LEU A 39 -3.28 -38.55 18.45
C LEU A 39 -3.06 -37.02 18.46
N ASN A 40 -3.61 -36.32 17.47
CA ASN A 40 -3.48 -34.86 17.32
C ASN A 40 -4.61 -34.06 18.00
N HIS A 41 -5.58 -34.75 18.64
CA HIS A 41 -6.77 -34.17 19.26
C HIS A 41 -7.62 -33.33 18.31
N VAL A 42 -7.86 -33.82 17.09
CA VAL A 42 -8.70 -33.17 16.07
C VAL A 42 -9.83 -34.07 15.59
N SER A 43 -10.94 -33.48 15.15
CA SER A 43 -12.08 -34.25 14.62
C SER A 43 -11.79 -34.76 13.20
N ARG A 44 -12.19 -36.01 12.90
CA ARG A 44 -12.14 -36.57 11.55
C ARG A 44 -12.93 -35.77 10.52
N SER A 45 -14.11 -35.26 10.88
CA SER A 45 -14.92 -34.41 10.00
C SER A 45 -14.20 -33.13 9.62
N GLY A 46 -13.49 -32.50 10.57
CA GLY A 46 -12.63 -31.35 10.33
C GLY A 46 -11.49 -31.64 9.34
N TYR A 47 -10.86 -32.82 9.44
CA TYR A 47 -9.81 -33.25 8.51
C TYR A 47 -10.31 -33.36 7.06
N TYR A 48 -11.42 -34.08 6.83
CA TYR A 48 -11.98 -34.20 5.49
C TYR A 48 -12.51 -32.87 4.95
N SER A 49 -13.13 -32.05 5.80
CA SER A 49 -13.52 -30.68 5.43
C SER A 49 -12.30 -29.84 5.02
N TRP A 50 -11.18 -29.98 5.72
CA TRP A 50 -9.92 -29.33 5.35
C TRP A 50 -9.40 -29.83 4.00
N ILE A 51 -9.41 -31.14 3.73
CA ILE A 51 -9.04 -31.72 2.43
C ILE A 51 -9.89 -31.13 1.31
N HIS A 52 -11.22 -31.13 1.45
CA HIS A 52 -12.11 -30.56 0.44
C HIS A 52 -11.91 -29.06 0.24
N SER A 53 -11.37 -28.35 1.24
CA SER A 53 -11.04 -26.93 1.13
C SER A 53 -9.69 -26.65 0.45
N LEU A 54 -8.81 -27.64 0.28
CA LEU A 54 -7.44 -27.45 -0.22
C LEU A 54 -7.42 -26.86 -1.63
N GLU A 55 -8.21 -27.42 -2.53
CA GLU A 55 -8.28 -26.96 -3.92
C GLU A 55 -8.74 -25.51 -4.01
N ALA A 56 -9.81 -25.16 -3.27
CA ALA A 56 -10.31 -23.80 -3.20
C ALA A 56 -9.29 -22.82 -2.58
N LYS A 57 -8.51 -23.27 -1.58
CA LYS A 57 -7.42 -22.47 -0.99
C LYS A 57 -6.29 -22.24 -1.99
N ALA A 58 -5.87 -23.28 -2.70
CA ALA A 58 -4.82 -23.19 -3.71
C ALA A 58 -5.22 -22.26 -4.85
N ALA A 59 -6.45 -22.37 -5.36
CA ALA A 59 -6.99 -21.47 -6.38
C ALA A 59 -7.02 -20.01 -5.89
N LYS A 60 -7.44 -19.79 -4.64
CA LYS A 60 -7.45 -18.45 -4.03
C LYS A 60 -6.05 -17.88 -3.85
N GLU A 61 -5.07 -18.71 -3.48
CA GLU A 61 -3.68 -18.29 -3.34
C GLU A 61 -3.08 -17.91 -4.69
N ALA A 62 -3.35 -18.69 -5.74
CA ALA A 62 -2.95 -18.39 -7.10
C ALA A 62 -3.55 -17.06 -7.59
N GLN A 63 -4.84 -16.82 -7.31
CA GLN A 63 -5.49 -15.56 -7.64
C GLN A 63 -4.88 -14.38 -6.85
N ASP A 64 -4.69 -14.53 -5.54
CA ASP A 64 -4.05 -13.52 -4.68
C ASP A 64 -2.63 -13.19 -5.19
N ARG A 65 -1.92 -14.18 -5.77
CA ARG A 65 -0.61 -13.98 -6.36
C ARG A 65 -0.68 -13.17 -7.66
N ALA A 66 -1.56 -13.56 -8.59
CA ALA A 66 -1.76 -12.83 -9.83
C ALA A 66 -2.19 -11.37 -9.57
N ASP A 67 -3.10 -11.16 -8.61
CA ASP A 67 -3.52 -9.83 -8.18
C ASP A 67 -2.37 -9.02 -7.57
N PHE A 68 -1.47 -9.69 -6.85
CA PHE A 68 -0.30 -9.04 -6.26
C PHE A 68 0.72 -8.62 -7.32
N ASP A 69 0.91 -9.40 -8.38
CA ASP A 69 1.83 -9.06 -9.46
C ASP A 69 1.40 -7.76 -10.17
N LEU A 70 0.09 -7.55 -10.36
CA LEU A 70 -0.46 -6.27 -10.85
C LEU A 70 -0.20 -5.12 -9.87
N ILE A 71 -0.39 -5.36 -8.57
CA ILE A 71 -0.09 -4.37 -7.51
C ILE A 71 1.40 -4.02 -7.51
N LEU A 72 2.28 -5.00 -7.73
CA LEU A 72 3.72 -4.82 -7.77
C LEU A 72 4.13 -3.99 -8.99
N GLN A 73 3.57 -4.29 -10.16
CA GLN A 73 3.76 -3.47 -11.37
C GLN A 73 3.35 -2.01 -11.11
N ALA A 74 2.14 -1.80 -10.57
CA ALA A 74 1.65 -0.48 -10.22
C ALA A 74 2.50 0.21 -9.15
N PHE A 75 3.13 -0.54 -8.24
CA PHE A 75 4.03 0.01 -7.24
C PHE A 75 5.36 0.50 -7.85
N LEU A 76 5.95 -0.27 -8.76
CA LEU A 76 7.25 0.01 -9.38
C LEU A 76 7.20 1.15 -10.42
N GLU A 77 6.02 1.44 -10.97
CA GLU A 77 5.84 2.48 -11.98
C GLU A 77 6.43 3.85 -11.55
N HIS A 78 7.10 4.58 -12.43
CA HIS A 78 7.69 5.89 -12.10
C HIS A 78 8.74 5.91 -10.96
N GLY A 79 9.31 4.76 -10.55
CA GLY A 79 10.53 4.68 -9.72
C GLY A 79 10.41 5.22 -8.28
N ARG A 80 9.19 5.47 -7.78
CA ARG A 80 8.94 5.95 -6.41
C ARG A 80 8.04 4.98 -5.66
N LYS A 81 8.33 4.78 -4.37
CA LYS A 81 7.49 3.95 -3.49
C LYS A 81 6.09 4.57 -3.38
N LYS A 82 5.05 3.77 -3.59
CA LYS A 82 3.64 4.20 -3.59
C LYS A 82 2.88 3.59 -2.43
N GLY A 83 2.04 4.38 -1.78
CA GLY A 83 1.07 3.88 -0.82
C GLY A 83 -0.15 3.26 -1.50
N ALA A 84 -0.98 2.54 -0.74
CA ALA A 84 -2.14 1.81 -1.27
C ALA A 84 -3.10 2.68 -2.13
N ARG A 85 -3.32 3.96 -1.77
CA ARG A 85 -4.17 4.88 -2.56
C ARG A 85 -3.55 5.22 -3.91
N GLN A 86 -2.23 5.40 -3.95
CA GLN A 86 -1.51 5.71 -5.19
C GLN A 86 -1.47 4.48 -6.10
N ILE A 87 -1.25 3.29 -5.52
CA ILE A 87 -1.36 2.02 -6.25
C ILE A 87 -2.75 1.89 -6.87
N TYR A 88 -3.82 2.16 -6.10
CA TYR A 88 -5.18 2.15 -6.62
C TYR A 88 -5.36 3.11 -7.82
N MET A 89 -4.88 4.34 -7.71
CA MET A 89 -4.96 5.30 -8.82
C MET A 89 -4.22 4.79 -10.06
N VAL A 90 -3.02 4.25 -9.89
CA VAL A 90 -2.23 3.71 -11.01
C VAL A 90 -2.96 2.55 -11.68
N LEU A 91 -3.49 1.60 -10.91
CA LEU A 91 -4.25 0.46 -11.45
C LEU A 91 -5.47 0.90 -12.28
N GLN A 92 -6.12 2.01 -11.94
CA GLN A 92 -7.24 2.56 -12.72
C GLN A 92 -6.83 3.19 -14.06
N HIS A 93 -5.57 3.58 -14.20
CA HIS A 93 -5.04 4.20 -15.43
C HIS A 93 -4.21 3.22 -16.26
N MET A 94 -4.19 1.93 -15.89
CA MET A 94 -3.64 0.86 -16.72
C MET A 94 -4.59 0.53 -17.88
N GLU A 95 -4.05 -0.10 -18.92
CA GLU A 95 -4.82 -0.60 -20.06
C GLU A 95 -4.66 -2.13 -20.13
N PRO A 96 -5.69 -2.94 -19.80
CA PRO A 96 -7.02 -2.53 -19.32
C PRO A 96 -7.02 -2.04 -17.85
N PRO A 97 -8.02 -1.23 -17.45
CA PRO A 97 -8.10 -0.70 -16.08
C PRO A 97 -8.47 -1.79 -15.08
N VAL A 98 -7.78 -1.80 -13.93
CA VAL A 98 -7.97 -2.81 -12.88
C VAL A 98 -8.61 -2.18 -11.64
N THR A 99 -9.83 -2.61 -11.32
CA THR A 99 -10.61 -2.10 -10.19
C THR A 99 -10.48 -3.01 -8.97
N PHE A 100 -9.61 -2.63 -8.02
CA PHE A 100 -9.49 -3.35 -6.74
C PHE A 100 -10.01 -2.53 -5.56
N ASN A 101 -10.66 -3.21 -4.60
CA ASN A 101 -10.97 -2.59 -3.32
C ASN A 101 -9.68 -2.25 -2.56
N LEU A 102 -9.60 -1.05 -2.01
CA LEU A 102 -8.44 -0.60 -1.23
C LEU A 102 -8.10 -1.51 -0.04
N LYS A 103 -9.08 -2.24 0.52
CA LYS A 103 -8.86 -3.26 1.56
C LYS A 103 -8.08 -4.47 1.01
N LYS A 104 -8.38 -4.90 -0.22
CA LYS A 104 -7.68 -6.00 -0.91
C LYS A 104 -6.23 -5.62 -1.16
N ILE A 105 -5.98 -4.43 -1.69
CA ILE A 105 -4.62 -3.90 -1.92
C ILE A 105 -3.83 -3.92 -0.60
N ARG A 106 -4.38 -3.36 0.49
CA ARG A 106 -3.71 -3.37 1.80
C ARG A 106 -3.47 -4.76 2.37
N ARG A 107 -4.38 -5.72 2.12
CA ARG A 107 -4.21 -7.12 2.54
C ARG A 107 -3.05 -7.76 1.80
N LEU A 108 -3.02 -7.65 0.47
CA LEU A 108 -1.98 -8.24 -0.37
C LEU A 108 -0.62 -7.60 -0.11
N CYS A 109 -0.54 -6.27 0.00
CA CYS A 109 0.70 -5.59 0.38
C CYS A 109 1.26 -6.12 1.70
N ARG A 110 0.41 -6.31 2.73
CA ARG A 110 0.85 -6.87 4.03
C ARG A 110 1.27 -8.34 3.92
N LYS A 111 0.50 -9.14 3.18
CA LYS A 111 0.77 -10.57 2.97
C LYS A 111 2.14 -10.82 2.34
N TYR A 112 2.52 -9.98 1.36
CA TYR A 112 3.77 -10.12 0.60
C TYR A 112 4.86 -9.13 1.02
N GLY A 113 4.71 -8.41 2.14
CA GLY A 113 5.75 -7.53 2.67
C GLY A 113 6.03 -6.26 1.84
N LEU A 114 5.08 -5.81 1.03
CA LEU A 114 5.23 -4.59 0.24
C LEU A 114 4.93 -3.35 1.08
N GLU A 115 5.98 -2.70 1.58
CA GLU A 115 5.86 -1.53 2.45
C GLU A 115 6.29 -0.21 1.77
N CYS A 116 5.45 0.81 1.94
CA CYS A 116 5.80 2.19 1.56
C CYS A 116 6.28 2.94 2.80
N PRO A 117 7.57 3.31 2.91
CA PRO A 117 8.06 4.11 4.01
C PRO A 117 7.40 5.49 3.96
N ILE A 118 7.10 6.03 5.15
CA ILE A 118 6.57 7.39 5.28
C ILE A 118 7.61 8.37 4.71
N ARG A 119 7.18 9.21 3.77
CA ARG A 119 8.06 10.23 3.16
C ARG A 119 8.47 11.23 4.25
N LYS A 120 9.72 11.16 4.69
CA LYS A 120 10.31 12.16 5.58
C LYS A 120 10.52 13.46 4.80
N ALA A 121 10.34 14.60 5.48
CA ALA A 121 10.66 15.89 4.91
C ALA A 121 12.14 15.92 4.50
N ASN A 122 12.45 16.45 3.32
CA ASN A 122 13.84 16.57 2.86
C ASN A 122 14.62 17.46 3.84
N PRO A 123 15.68 16.95 4.48
CA PRO A 123 16.46 17.71 5.46
C PRO A 123 17.01 19.03 4.91
N TYR A 124 17.46 19.04 3.65
CA TYR A 124 18.00 20.23 3.00
C TYR A 124 16.95 21.32 2.79
N ARG A 125 15.73 20.95 2.33
CA ARG A 125 14.62 21.92 2.22
C ARG A 125 14.22 22.50 3.58
N ARG A 126 14.23 21.66 4.62
CA ARG A 126 13.92 22.10 5.99
C ARG A 126 15.01 23.05 6.51
N MET A 127 16.28 22.75 6.22
CA MET A 127 17.42 23.61 6.57
C MET A 127 17.37 24.94 5.83
N ALA A 128 17.14 24.95 4.51
CA ALA A 128 16.97 26.17 3.72
C ALA A 128 15.81 27.05 4.25
N LYS A 129 14.67 26.44 4.58
CA LYS A 129 13.54 27.14 5.22
C LYS A 129 13.91 27.72 6.59
N ALA A 130 14.69 26.99 7.39
CA ALA A 130 15.17 27.46 8.70
C ALA A 130 16.21 28.58 8.58
N MET A 131 17.06 28.53 7.54
CA MET A 131 18.07 29.55 7.26
C MET A 131 17.49 30.84 6.68
N ARG A 132 16.18 30.90 6.37
CA ARG A 132 15.51 32.07 5.75
C ARG A 132 16.36 32.67 4.62
N THR A 133 16.87 31.83 3.71
CA THR A 133 17.60 32.31 2.53
C THR A 133 16.72 33.06 1.54
N ASP A 134 15.40 32.94 1.69
CA ASP A 134 14.44 33.83 1.04
C ASP A 134 14.39 35.13 1.84
N SER A 135 14.67 36.27 1.20
CA SER A 135 14.41 37.60 1.74
C SER A 135 12.91 37.79 1.91
N VAL A 136 12.37 37.27 3.01
CA VAL A 136 11.00 37.57 3.42
C VAL A 136 10.95 39.06 3.71
N SER A 137 10.39 39.83 2.78
CA SER A 137 10.08 41.23 3.01
C SER A 137 8.91 41.34 3.97
N ASP A 138 8.93 42.38 4.79
CA ASP A 138 7.83 42.66 5.71
C ASP A 138 6.54 42.93 4.92
N ASN A 139 5.43 42.37 5.37
CA ASN A 139 4.12 42.62 4.77
C ASN A 139 3.61 44.00 5.22
N LEU A 140 4.05 45.06 4.52
CA LEU A 140 3.70 46.45 4.84
C LEU A 140 2.19 46.76 4.71
N VAL A 141 1.46 45.98 3.90
CA VAL A 141 0.04 46.22 3.63
C VAL A 141 -0.85 45.62 4.72
N GLU A 142 -0.42 44.52 5.36
CA GLU A 142 -1.17 43.83 6.43
C GLU A 142 -2.66 43.57 6.08
N ARG A 143 -2.96 43.35 4.78
CA ARG A 143 -4.32 43.20 4.21
C ARG A 143 -5.23 44.43 4.31
N ARG A 144 -4.69 45.62 4.57
CA ARG A 144 -5.42 46.90 4.57
C ARG A 144 -5.34 47.55 3.18
N PHE A 145 -6.14 47.06 2.24
CA PHE A 145 -6.08 47.47 0.83
C PHE A 145 -6.73 48.84 0.56
N GLU A 146 -7.80 49.17 1.30
CA GLU A 146 -8.61 50.38 1.07
C GLU A 146 -8.16 51.62 1.88
N GLU A 147 -7.25 51.46 2.85
CA GLU A 147 -6.94 52.49 3.86
C GLU A 147 -6.14 53.68 3.28
N PHE A 148 -5.41 53.48 2.18
CA PHE A 148 -4.40 54.43 1.70
C PHE A 148 -4.92 55.36 0.58
N GLY A 149 -6.09 55.08 0.00
CA GLY A 149 -6.67 55.81 -1.12
C GLY A 149 -6.23 55.31 -2.51
N PRO A 150 -6.79 55.88 -3.59
CA PRO A 150 -6.60 55.35 -4.95
C PRO A 150 -5.14 55.45 -5.41
N ARG A 151 -4.70 54.47 -6.21
CA ARG A 151 -3.35 54.35 -6.80
C ARG A 151 -2.22 54.23 -5.77
N LYS A 152 -2.51 53.76 -4.56
CA LYS A 152 -1.51 53.55 -3.49
C LYS A 152 -1.07 52.10 -3.35
N ILE A 153 -1.98 51.16 -3.49
CA ILE A 153 -1.66 49.73 -3.48
C ILE A 153 -2.03 49.17 -4.84
N LEU A 154 -1.01 48.73 -5.58
CA LEU A 154 -1.19 48.10 -6.89
C LEU A 154 -0.92 46.61 -6.76
N LEU A 155 -1.94 45.82 -7.04
CA LEU A 155 -1.84 44.36 -7.10
C LEU A 155 -1.37 43.98 -8.51
N THR A 156 -0.25 43.27 -8.59
CA THR A 156 0.31 42.81 -9.86
C THR A 156 0.36 41.31 -9.91
N ASP A 157 -0.06 40.73 -11.02
CA ASP A 157 0.09 39.30 -11.28
C ASP A 157 0.67 39.05 -12.67
N ILE A 158 1.50 38.01 -12.78
CA ILE A 158 2.06 37.54 -14.04
C ILE A 158 1.50 36.16 -14.34
N THR A 159 0.68 36.07 -15.37
CA THR A 159 0.09 34.82 -15.84
C THR A 159 0.76 34.36 -17.13
N TYR A 160 1.13 33.08 -17.17
CA TYR A 160 1.79 32.43 -18.31
C TYR A 160 0.72 31.71 -19.12
N ILE A 161 0.45 32.20 -20.32
CA ILE A 161 -0.63 31.70 -21.16
C ILE A 161 -0.02 30.83 -22.28
N PRO A 162 -0.23 29.50 -22.27
CA PRO A 162 0.22 28.64 -23.36
C PRO A 162 -0.62 28.91 -24.62
N TYR A 163 0.04 29.14 -25.75
CA TYR A 163 -0.59 29.39 -27.05
C TYR A 163 0.32 28.90 -28.18
N ASP A 164 -0.21 28.04 -29.06
CA ASP A 164 0.47 27.54 -30.27
C ASP A 164 1.92 27.05 -30.05
N GLY A 165 2.12 26.21 -29.04
CA GLY A 165 3.44 25.67 -28.67
C GLY A 165 4.41 26.70 -28.08
N LYS A 166 3.96 27.93 -27.82
CA LYS A 166 4.71 29.03 -27.19
C LYS A 166 3.99 29.52 -25.92
N PHE A 167 4.64 30.42 -25.19
CA PHE A 167 4.06 31.09 -24.02
C PHE A 167 3.95 32.58 -24.26
N ALA A 168 2.77 33.14 -24.00
CA ALA A 168 2.56 34.57 -23.83
C ALA A 168 2.62 34.93 -22.34
N TYR A 169 3.16 36.10 -22.01
CA TYR A 169 3.31 36.58 -20.64
C TYR A 169 2.36 37.75 -20.42
N LEU A 170 1.30 37.53 -19.66
CA LEU A 170 0.34 38.57 -19.29
C LEU A 170 0.74 39.17 -17.94
N SER A 171 0.97 40.48 -17.91
CA SER A 171 1.16 41.24 -16.66
C SER A 171 -0.08 42.09 -16.43
N THR A 172 -0.79 41.84 -15.33
CA THR A 172 -1.97 42.62 -14.94
C THR A 172 -1.62 43.53 -13.77
N ILE A 173 -2.21 44.73 -13.76
CA ILE A 173 -2.10 45.69 -12.66
C ILE A 173 -3.53 46.08 -12.28
N MET A 174 -3.88 45.84 -11.02
CA MET A 174 -5.17 46.19 -10.43
C MET A 174 -4.93 47.17 -9.29
N ASP A 175 -5.68 48.27 -9.27
CA ASP A 175 -5.73 49.17 -8.11
C ASP A 175 -6.60 48.51 -7.04
N ALA A 176 -6.11 48.47 -5.80
CA ALA A 176 -6.68 47.67 -4.72
C ALA A 176 -7.93 48.29 -4.08
#